data_AF-A0A3N5T5U2-F1
#
_entry.id   AF-A0A3N5T5U2-F1
#
_cell.length_a   1.000
_cell.length_b   1.000
_cell.length_c   1.000
_cell.angle_alpha   90.00
_cell.angle_beta   90.00
_cell.angle_gamma   90.00
#
_symmetry.space_group_name_H-M   'P 1'
#
loop_
_entity.id
_entity.type
_entity.pdbx_description
1 polymer ?
#
loop_
_entity_poly.entity_id
_entity_poly.type
_entity_poly.pdbx_seq_one_letter_code
_entity_poly.pdbx_strand_id
1 'polypeptide(L)'
;MSRTPMRKARTAVSNRKQAKLPCPLCNSVLFEGERIHSIAFGTGPGSAAESRSTGARSPTGATNEKIMHIHGCPQCEPPGGVRTRKCPVCKMAIPVGGFCVGRMWDKQGKTHLHIVGCTVCRPLYRTKKEG
;
A
#
# COMPACT_ATOMS: atom_id res chain seq x y z
N MET A 1 12.64 -43.12 -48.95
CA MET A 1 11.77 -42.49 -47.93
C MET A 1 12.57 -42.30 -46.65
N SER A 2 13.20 -41.13 -46.49
CA SER A 2 14.21 -40.89 -45.44
C SER A 2 13.56 -40.21 -44.23
N ARG A 3 13.53 -40.90 -43.08
CA ARG A 3 12.97 -40.38 -41.82
C ARG A 3 14.11 -39.85 -40.94
N THR A 4 14.21 -38.53 -40.80
CA THR A 4 15.13 -37.88 -39.85
C THR A 4 14.43 -37.73 -38.49
N PRO A 5 15.00 -38.19 -37.37
CA PRO A 5 14.41 -37.96 -36.05
C PRO A 5 14.62 -36.51 -35.60
N MET A 6 13.53 -35.80 -35.30
CA MET A 6 13.55 -34.44 -34.76
C MET A 6 14.23 -34.40 -33.39
N ARG A 7 15.20 -33.48 -33.25
CA ARG A 7 15.86 -33.15 -31.99
C ARG A 7 14.85 -32.60 -30.99
N LYS A 8 14.71 -33.24 -29.82
CA LYS A 8 13.98 -32.71 -28.66
C LYS A 8 14.66 -31.42 -28.20
N ALA A 9 13.99 -30.29 -28.42
CA ALA A 9 14.37 -29.02 -27.81
C ALA A 9 14.23 -29.15 -26.29
N ARG A 10 15.36 -29.05 -25.57
CA ARG A 10 15.36 -28.90 -24.12
C ARG A 10 14.86 -27.49 -23.80
N THR A 11 13.63 -27.41 -23.31
CA THR A 11 13.01 -26.16 -22.85
C THR A 11 13.85 -25.57 -21.72
N ALA A 12 14.41 -24.38 -21.93
CA ALA A 12 15.15 -23.65 -20.91
C ALA A 12 14.22 -23.33 -19.73
N VAL A 13 14.54 -23.82 -18.54
CA VAL A 13 13.87 -23.46 -17.29
C VAL A 13 14.25 -22.01 -16.98
N SER A 14 13.41 -21.09 -17.45
CA SER A 14 13.56 -19.67 -17.20
C SER A 14 13.33 -19.39 -15.72
N ASN A 15 14.37 -18.98 -15.01
CA ASN A 15 14.34 -18.50 -13.63
C ASN A 15 13.54 -17.18 -13.56
N ARG A 16 12.22 -17.27 -13.72
CA ARG A 16 11.30 -16.14 -13.62
C ARG A 16 11.14 -15.82 -12.15
N LYS A 17 11.80 -14.75 -11.69
CA LYS A 17 11.45 -14.06 -10.44
C LYS A 17 9.92 -13.93 -10.42
N GLN A 18 9.26 -14.56 -9.46
CA GLN A 18 7.80 -14.65 -9.46
C GLN A 18 7.22 -13.24 -9.29
N ALA A 19 6.52 -12.76 -10.31
CA ALA A 19 5.86 -11.47 -10.28
C ALA A 19 4.79 -11.48 -9.18
N LYS A 20 4.86 -10.48 -8.27
CA LYS A 20 3.87 -10.27 -7.21
C LYS A 20 2.81 -9.25 -7.64
N LEU A 21 1.95 -8.91 -6.68
CA LEU A 21 0.91 -7.89 -6.78
C LEU A 21 1.47 -6.55 -7.30
N PRO A 22 0.71 -5.80 -8.12
CA PRO A 22 1.12 -4.49 -8.61
C PRO A 22 1.13 -3.45 -7.49
N CYS A 23 2.01 -2.45 -7.61
CA CYS A 23 2.01 -1.29 -6.74
C CYS A 23 0.68 -0.51 -6.88
N PRO A 24 -0.05 -0.22 -5.80
CA PRO A 24 -1.33 0.48 -5.86
C PRO A 24 -1.20 1.97 -6.25
N LEU A 25 0.02 2.54 -6.24
CA LEU A 25 0.26 3.95 -6.54
C LEU A 25 0.78 4.19 -7.97
N CYS A 26 1.55 3.26 -8.53
CA CYS A 26 2.19 3.43 -9.84
C CYS A 26 1.97 2.26 -10.81
N ASN A 27 1.25 1.22 -10.38
CA ASN A 27 0.97 -0.02 -11.12
C ASN A 27 2.21 -0.77 -11.62
N SER A 28 3.41 -0.48 -11.10
CA SER A 28 4.58 -1.30 -11.40
C SER A 28 4.39 -2.69 -10.82
N VAL A 29 4.77 -3.72 -11.57
CA VAL A 29 4.87 -5.09 -11.05
C VAL A 29 5.95 -5.11 -9.99
N LEU A 30 5.66 -5.68 -8.82
CA LEU A 30 6.64 -5.89 -7.77
C LEU A 30 7.28 -7.26 -7.93
N PHE A 31 8.61 -7.31 -7.92
CA PHE A 31 9.34 -8.58 -7.95
C PHE A 31 9.56 -9.13 -6.54
N GLU A 32 10.03 -10.37 -6.46
CA GLU A 32 10.41 -10.97 -5.20
C GLU A 32 11.46 -10.13 -4.46
N GLY A 33 11.21 -9.85 -3.18
CA GLY A 33 12.01 -8.93 -2.37
C GLY A 33 11.55 -7.47 -2.42
N GLU A 34 10.88 -7.02 -3.48
CA GLU A 34 10.33 -5.67 -3.54
C GLU A 34 9.05 -5.57 -2.69
N ARG A 35 8.96 -4.50 -1.89
CA ARG A 35 7.82 -4.24 -1.00
C ARG A 35 7.40 -2.79 -1.11
N ILE A 36 6.12 -2.56 -0.83
CA ILE A 36 5.60 -1.20 -0.66
C ILE A 36 6.05 -0.70 0.71
N HIS A 37 6.65 0.48 0.75
CA HIS A 37 6.89 1.18 1.99
C HIS A 37 5.57 1.75 2.52
N SER A 38 5.21 1.27 3.70
CA SER A 38 4.05 1.73 4.44
C SER A 38 4.35 1.80 5.92
N ILE A 39 3.86 2.85 6.58
CA ILE A 39 3.99 3.07 8.02
C ILE A 39 2.61 2.87 8.63
N ALA A 40 2.46 1.84 9.46
CA ALA A 40 1.23 1.60 10.21
C ALA A 40 1.29 2.32 11.56
N PHE A 41 0.28 3.12 11.86
CA PHE A 41 0.12 3.74 13.17
C PHE A 41 -0.74 2.79 13.99
N GLY A 42 -0.12 2.12 14.95
CA GLY A 42 -0.86 1.37 15.96
C GLY A 42 -1.73 2.31 16.77
N THR A 43 -2.89 1.84 17.21
CA THR A 43 -3.61 2.42 18.36
C THR A 43 -2.76 2.19 19.61
N GLY A 44 -1.67 2.94 19.75
CA GLY A 44 -1.01 3.12 21.04
C GLY A 44 -1.92 3.97 21.95
N PRO A 45 -1.78 3.87 23.27
CA PRO A 45 -2.63 4.56 24.26
C PRO A 45 -2.62 6.11 24.18
N GLY A 46 -1.95 6.71 23.19
CA GLY A 46 -1.93 8.16 22.92
C GLY A 46 -2.74 8.62 21.71
N SER A 47 -3.46 7.74 21.00
CA SER A 47 -4.46 8.14 19.98
C SER A 47 -5.87 8.27 20.57
N ALA A 48 -5.95 8.48 21.88
CA ALA A 48 -7.12 8.99 22.57
C ALA A 48 -7.27 10.48 22.20
N ALA A 49 -7.90 10.76 21.07
CA ALA A 49 -8.80 11.90 21.04
C ALA A 49 -9.90 11.60 22.07
N GLU A 50 -9.66 12.09 23.29
CA GLU A 50 -10.67 12.59 24.21
C GLU A 50 -12.01 11.85 24.16
N SER A 51 -12.09 10.70 24.83
CA SER A 51 -13.35 10.17 25.33
C SER A 51 -13.29 10.23 26.84
N ARG A 52 -13.41 11.44 27.39
CA ARG A 52 -13.74 11.64 28.80
C ARG A 52 -15.12 11.02 29.03
N SER A 53 -15.10 9.81 29.58
CA SER A 53 -15.94 9.39 30.71
C SER A 53 -17.25 10.16 30.90
N THR A 54 -18.18 10.02 29.97
CA THR A 54 -19.60 10.34 30.16
C THR A 54 -20.44 9.27 29.51
N GLY A 55 -20.37 8.03 30.02
CA GLY A 55 -21.44 7.02 29.93
C GLY A 55 -22.10 6.74 28.57
N ALA A 56 -21.54 7.20 27.46
CA ALA A 56 -22.11 7.07 26.13
C ALA A 56 -21.56 5.79 25.53
N ARG A 57 -22.44 4.80 25.37
CA ARG A 57 -22.15 3.56 24.64
C ARG A 57 -21.61 3.96 23.26
N SER A 58 -20.35 3.63 22.97
CA SER A 58 -19.85 3.65 21.58
C SER A 58 -20.82 2.83 20.72
N PRO A 59 -21.44 3.38 19.66
CA PRO A 59 -22.62 2.73 19.07
C PRO A 59 -22.35 1.40 18.36
N THR A 60 -21.11 1.02 18.08
CA THR A 60 -20.81 -0.20 17.30
C THR A 60 -19.39 -0.69 17.54
N GLY A 61 -19.23 -2.01 17.70
CA GLY A 61 -18.04 -2.71 18.18
C GLY A 61 -16.70 -2.31 17.55
N ALA A 62 -15.71 -2.15 18.42
CA ALA A 62 -14.33 -1.84 18.09
C ALA A 62 -13.68 -2.94 17.24
N THR A 63 -13.81 -2.83 15.92
CA THR A 63 -12.90 -3.49 14.99
C THR A 63 -11.52 -2.89 15.14
N ASN A 64 -10.48 -3.72 15.30
CA ASN A 64 -9.07 -3.33 15.36
C ASN A 64 -8.62 -2.65 14.05
N GLU A 65 -9.08 -1.42 13.82
CA GLU A 65 -8.76 -0.64 12.64
C GLU A 65 -7.52 0.21 12.90
N LYS A 66 -6.54 0.09 12.03
CA LYS A 66 -5.27 0.81 12.06
C LYS A 66 -5.21 1.78 10.89
N ILE A 67 -4.72 2.99 11.14
CA ILE A 67 -4.41 3.93 10.07
C ILE A 67 -3.01 3.64 9.55
N MET A 68 -2.83 3.72 8.24
CA MET A 68 -1.55 3.50 7.58
C MET A 68 -1.23 4.60 6.58
N HIS A 69 0.03 5.03 6.53
CA HIS A 69 0.55 5.83 5.43
C HIS A 69 1.22 4.91 4.41
N ILE A 70 0.87 5.08 3.14
CA ILE A 70 1.39 4.30 2.01
C ILE A 70 2.21 5.25 1.15
N HIS A 71 3.52 5.06 1.14
CA HIS A 71 4.45 5.93 0.42
C HIS A 71 4.68 5.47 -1.01
N GLY A 72 4.76 4.17 -1.26
CA GLY A 72 4.95 3.62 -2.60
C GLY A 72 5.87 2.43 -2.61
N CYS A 73 6.29 2.02 -3.81
CA CYS A 73 7.30 0.98 -3.99
C CYS A 73 8.64 1.61 -4.37
N PRO A 74 9.75 0.85 -4.41
CA PRO A 74 11.07 1.36 -4.80
C PRO A 74 11.09 2.05 -6.17
N GLN A 75 10.15 1.69 -7.06
CA GLN A 75 10.06 2.24 -8.41
C GLN A 75 9.38 3.62 -8.47
N CYS A 76 8.60 4.00 -7.46
CA CYS A 76 7.85 5.26 -7.45
C CYS A 76 8.06 6.13 -6.20
N GLU A 77 8.62 5.58 -5.14
CA GLU A 77 8.91 6.31 -3.92
C GLU A 77 10.21 7.12 -4.07
N PRO A 78 10.17 8.46 -3.91
CA PRO A 78 11.37 9.29 -3.92
C PRO A 78 12.27 8.98 -2.69
N PRO A 79 13.60 9.12 -2.80
CA PRO A 79 14.35 9.66 -3.94
C PRO A 79 14.73 8.64 -5.02
N GLY A 80 14.53 7.33 -4.78
CA GLY A 80 14.98 6.27 -5.69
C GLY A 80 14.03 5.97 -6.87
N GLY A 81 12.74 6.28 -6.72
CA GLY A 81 11.72 5.97 -7.71
C GLY A 81 11.56 7.05 -8.78
N VAL A 82 11.52 6.63 -10.04
CA VAL A 82 11.29 7.50 -11.21
C VAL A 82 9.82 7.54 -11.66
N ARG A 83 8.98 6.60 -11.19
CA ARG A 83 7.57 6.52 -11.59
C ARG A 83 6.71 7.49 -10.81
N THR A 84 5.76 8.13 -11.51
CA THR A 84 4.76 8.98 -10.86
C THR A 84 3.85 8.17 -9.95
N ARG A 85 3.71 8.63 -8.71
CA ARG A 85 2.72 8.11 -7.74
C ARG A 85 1.38 8.79 -7.99
N LYS A 86 0.34 8.02 -8.30
CA LYS A 86 -1.02 8.50 -8.49
C LYS A 86 -1.90 8.00 -7.35
N CYS A 87 -2.72 8.88 -6.80
CA CYS A 87 -3.69 8.49 -5.79
C CYS A 87 -4.78 7.61 -6.43
N PRO A 88 -5.08 6.41 -5.91
CA PRO A 88 -6.12 5.56 -6.48
C PRO A 88 -7.52 6.15 -6.29
N VAL A 89 -7.70 7.10 -5.36
CA VAL A 89 -8.98 7.76 -5.06
C VAL A 89 -9.21 8.95 -5.99
N CYS A 90 -8.37 9.98 -5.94
CA CYS A 90 -8.57 11.20 -6.74
C CYS A 90 -7.81 11.21 -8.08
N LYS A 91 -7.01 10.18 -8.37
CA LYS A 91 -6.17 10.04 -9.58
C LYS A 91 -5.08 11.10 -9.79
N MET A 92 -5.01 12.11 -8.93
CA MET A 92 -3.95 13.14 -8.96
C MET A 92 -2.58 12.58 -8.56
N ALA A 93 -1.53 13.26 -9.03
CA ALA A 93 -0.16 12.97 -8.63
C ALA A 93 0.04 13.27 -7.14
N ILE A 94 0.73 12.37 -6.43
CA ILE A 94 1.09 12.54 -5.03
C ILE A 94 2.44 13.28 -4.98
N PRO A 95 2.53 14.44 -4.29
CA PRO A 95 3.75 15.25 -4.26
C PRO A 95 4.90 14.51 -3.57
N VAL A 96 6.13 14.97 -3.81
CA VAL A 96 7.32 14.50 -3.09
C VAL A 96 7.12 14.75 -1.58
N GLY A 97 7.30 13.72 -0.75
CA GLY A 97 6.97 13.75 0.69
C GLY A 97 5.49 13.47 1.01
N GLY A 98 4.59 13.51 0.03
CA GLY A 98 3.21 13.09 0.19
C GLY A 98 3.05 11.57 0.24
N PHE A 99 1.97 11.12 0.86
CA PHE A 99 1.59 9.71 0.99
C PHE A 99 0.08 9.52 0.77
N CYS A 100 -0.31 8.26 0.51
CA CYS A 100 -1.68 7.80 0.59
C CYS A 100 -2.02 7.38 2.01
N VAL A 101 -3.29 7.50 2.38
CA VAL A 101 -3.80 7.08 3.69
C VAL A 101 -4.72 5.89 3.48
N GLY A 102 -4.44 4.82 4.22
CA GLY A 102 -5.23 3.60 4.23
C GLY A 102 -5.78 3.28 5.61
N ARG A 103 -6.93 2.63 5.62
CA ARG A 103 -7.50 1.95 6.78
C ARG A 103 -7.21 0.47 6.65
N MET A 104 -6.60 -0.11 7.66
CA MET A 104 -6.26 -1.53 7.73
C MET A 104 -7.07 -2.20 8.84
N TRP A 105 -7.72 -3.32 8.53
CA TRP A 105 -8.48 -4.08 9.51
C TRP A 105 -8.36 -5.57 9.21
N ASP A 106 -8.54 -6.40 10.23
CA ASP A 106 -8.59 -7.85 10.06
C ASP A 106 -10.06 -8.30 9.92
N LYS A 107 -10.31 -9.18 8.95
CA LYS A 107 -11.61 -9.82 8.73
C LYS A 107 -11.38 -11.30 8.45
N GLN A 108 -11.91 -12.17 9.31
CA GLN A 108 -11.81 -13.64 9.16
C GLN A 108 -10.36 -14.14 8.97
N GLY A 109 -9.40 -13.60 9.74
CA GLY A 109 -7.98 -13.97 9.65
C GLY A 109 -7.24 -13.42 8.43
N LYS A 110 -7.89 -12.60 7.59
CA LYS A 110 -7.25 -11.88 6.49
C LYS A 110 -7.15 -10.40 6.83
N THR A 111 -5.98 -9.82 6.58
CA THR A 111 -5.78 -8.37 6.71
C THR A 111 -6.22 -7.67 5.44
N HIS A 112 -7.15 -6.73 5.59
CA HIS A 112 -7.69 -5.90 4.51
C HIS A 112 -7.14 -4.49 4.61
N LEU A 113 -6.87 -3.88 3.45
CA LEU A 113 -6.46 -2.50 3.33
C LEU A 113 -7.39 -1.77 2.36
N HIS A 114 -7.95 -0.65 2.81
CA HIS A 114 -8.69 0.28 1.94
C HIS A 114 -7.99 1.63 1.91
N ILE A 115 -7.60 2.08 0.72
CA ILE A 115 -7.00 3.40 0.52
C ILE A 115 -8.12 4.42 0.47
N VAL A 116 -8.13 5.34 1.43
CA VAL A 116 -9.21 6.31 1.61
C VAL A 116 -8.89 7.68 0.99
N GLY A 117 -7.61 7.97 0.75
CA GLY A 117 -7.21 9.22 0.11
C GLY A 117 -5.70 9.44 0.07
N CYS A 118 -5.29 10.65 -0.26
CA CYS A 118 -3.90 11.11 -0.15
C CYS A 118 -3.84 12.50 0.50
N THR A 119 -2.62 12.96 0.77
CA THR A 119 -2.34 14.31 1.28
C THR A 119 -2.82 15.48 0.39
N VAL A 120 -3.27 15.20 -0.85
CA VAL A 120 -3.85 16.18 -1.77
C VAL A 120 -5.37 16.23 -1.65
N CYS A 121 -6.08 15.11 -1.86
CA CYS A 121 -7.55 15.08 -1.81
C CYS A 121 -8.12 14.99 -0.39
N ARG A 122 -7.28 14.67 0.60
CA ARG A 122 -7.69 14.55 2.00
C ARG A 122 -6.74 15.36 2.90
N PRO A 123 -6.89 16.70 2.91
CA PRO A 123 -5.96 17.61 3.59
C PRO A 123 -5.88 17.40 5.11
N LEU A 124 -6.91 16.81 5.72
CA LEU A 124 -6.94 16.48 7.15
C LEU A 124 -5.76 15.59 7.61
N TYR A 125 -5.13 14.88 6.67
CA TYR A 125 -3.95 14.05 6.94
C TYR A 125 -2.63 14.72 6.57
N ARG A 126 -2.64 16.02 6.21
CA ARG A 126 -1.40 16.80 6.20
C ARG A 126 -0.95 16.90 7.65
N THR A 127 0.21 16.32 7.97
CA THR A 127 0.90 16.65 9.20
C THR A 127 1.02 18.17 9.25
N LYS A 128 0.42 18.81 10.26
CA LYS A 128 0.71 20.22 10.54
C LYS A 128 2.23 20.30 10.71
N LYS A 129 2.91 20.87 9.72
CA LYS A 129 4.26 21.38 9.93
C LYS A 129 4.06 22.56 10.87
N GLU A 130 4.34 22.37 12.16
CA GLU A 130 4.49 23.50 13.07
C GLU A 130 5.60 24.40 12.48
N GLY A 131 5.26 25.68 12.34
CA GLY A 131 6.08 26.70 11.69
C GLY A 131 7.24 27.17 12.54
#